data_AF-R6WSM2-F1
#
_entry.id   AF-R6WSM2-F1
#
_cell.length_a   1.000
_cell.length_b   1.000
_cell.length_c   1.000
_cell.angle_alpha   90.00
_cell.angle_beta   90.00
_cell.angle_gamma   90.00
#
_symmetry.space_group_name_H-M   'P 1'
#
loop_
_entity.id
_entity.type
_entity.pdbx_description
1 polymer ?
#
loop_
_entity_poly.entity_id
_entity_poly.type
_entity_poly.pdbx_seq_one_letter_code
_entity_poly.pdbx_strand_id
1 'polypeptide(L)' 'MEDDGVGITEEILANIKEKLKMKERETVVEHIGIYNCYHRLQLFFEEKMQFHIHSAVGKGTSVEIVIR' A
#
# COMPACT_ATOMS: atom_id res chain seq x y z
N MET A 1 3.08 -7.46 -8.29
CA MET A 1 1.73 -7.53 -8.89
C MET A 1 1.45 -6.17 -9.48
N GLU A 2 0.91 -6.11 -10.70
CA GLU A 2 0.75 -4.84 -11.43
C GLU A 2 -0.65 -4.75 -12.04
N ASP A 3 -1.21 -3.55 -12.10
CA ASP A 3 -2.40 -3.19 -12.89
C ASP A 3 -2.07 -2.11 -13.92
N ASP A 4 -2.86 -2.07 -14.99
CA ASP A 4 -2.78 -1.10 -16.09
C ASP A 4 -3.87 0.00 -15.98
N GLY A 5 -4.39 0.22 -14.78
CA GLY A 5 -5.40 1.23 -14.50
C GLY A 5 -4.87 2.66 -14.61
N VAL A 6 -5.70 3.61 -14.20
CA VAL A 6 -5.37 5.04 -14.27
C VAL A 6 -4.22 5.46 -13.34
N GLY A 7 -3.78 4.58 -12.44
CA GLY A 7 -2.77 4.86 -11.43
C GLY A 7 -3.27 5.81 -10.33
N ILE A 8 -2.36 6.13 -9.42
CA ILE A 8 -2.61 6.94 -8.23
C ILE A 8 -1.76 8.21 -8.35
N THR A 9 -2.34 9.37 -8.02
CA THR A 9 -1.59 10.63 -7.96
C THR A 9 -0.55 10.57 -6.84
N GLU A 10 0.54 11.33 -6.97
CA GLU A 10 1.60 11.34 -5.95
C GLU A 10 1.06 11.75 -4.57
N GLU A 11 0.12 12.70 -4.52
CA GLU A 11 -0.53 13.14 -3.27
C GLU A 11 -1.27 11.99 -2.57
N ILE A 12 -2.10 11.25 -3.32
CA ILE A 12 -2.85 10.12 -2.77
C ILE A 12 -1.88 8.99 -2.40
N LEU A 13 -0.85 8.74 -3.22
CA LEU A 13 0.17 7.71 -2.95
C LEU A 13 0.96 8.02 -1.66
N ALA A 14 1.33 9.29 -1.44
CA ALA A 14 1.99 9.73 -0.22
C ALA A 14 1.07 9.51 1.01
N ASN A 15 -0.21 9.87 0.90
CA ASN A 15 -1.20 9.67 1.95
C ASN A 15 -1.38 8.18 2.30
N ILE A 16 -1.43 7.30 1.28
CA ILE A 16 -1.46 5.85 1.49
C ILE A 16 -0.21 5.40 2.26
N LYS A 17 0.99 5.80 1.82
CA LYS A 17 2.26 5.40 2.47
C LYS A 17 2.36 5.87 3.92
N GLU A 18 1.84 7.07 4.24
CA GLU A 18 1.78 7.57 5.61
C GLU A 18 0.80 6.76 6.45
N LYS A 19 -0.41 6.51 5.96
CA LYS A 19 -1.43 5.73 6.66
C LYS A 19 -0.99 4.30 6.96
N LEU A 20 -0.24 3.66 6.06
CA LEU A 20 0.32 2.32 6.29
C LEU A 20 1.31 2.28 7.47
N LYS A 21 1.96 3.41 7.79
CA LYS A 21 2.87 3.51 8.94
C LYS A 21 2.12 3.79 10.25
N MET A 22 0.91 4.32 10.19
CA MET A 22 0.10 4.62 11.36
C MET A 22 -0.55 3.35 11.89
N LYS A 23 -0.38 3.07 13.19
CA LYS A 23 -0.99 1.91 13.86
C LYS A 23 -2.49 2.09 14.16
N GLU A 24 -3.03 3.28 13.93
CA GLU A 24 -4.40 3.62 14.27
C GLU A 24 -5.39 3.20 13.17
N ARG A 25 -6.46 2.53 13.60
CA ARG A 25 -7.50 1.92 12.75
C ARG A 25 -8.56 2.90 12.23
N GLU A 26 -8.46 4.19 12.56
CA GLU A 26 -9.60 5.11 12.54
C GLU A 26 -9.73 6.02 11.33
N THR A 27 -8.94 5.85 10.28
CA THR A 27 -9.19 6.63 9.04
C THR A 27 -10.01 5.80 8.05
N VAL A 28 -11.14 6.37 7.62
CA VAL A 28 -11.86 5.95 6.41
C VAL A 28 -10.86 6.11 5.25
N VAL A 29 -10.12 5.04 4.95
CA VAL A 29 -9.18 5.02 3.83
C VAL A 29 -9.97 4.62 2.61
N GLU A 30 -10.06 5.47 1.59
CA GLU A 30 -10.66 5.12 0.28
C GLU A 30 -10.00 3.87 -0.36
N HIS A 31 -8.82 3.48 0.15
CA HIS A 31 -8.03 2.31 -0.21
C HIS A 31 -7.97 1.24 0.90
N ILE A 32 -9.12 0.89 1.50
CA ILE A 32 -9.24 -0.15 2.54
C ILE A 32 -8.53 -1.47 2.15
N GLY A 33 -8.56 -1.83 0.87
CA GLY A 33 -7.95 -3.07 0.36
C GLY A 33 -6.44 -3.16 0.62
N ILE A 34 -5.69 -2.13 0.23
CA ILE A 34 -4.23 -2.06 0.43
C ILE A 34 -3.89 -2.09 1.92
N TYR A 35 -4.62 -1.32 2.72
CA TYR A 35 -4.43 -1.25 4.18
C TYR A 35 -4.64 -2.62 4.84
N ASN A 36 -5.74 -3.30 4.50
CA ASN A 36 -6.03 -4.63 5.04
C ASN A 36 -4.98 -5.67 4.66
N CYS A 37 -4.51 -5.66 3.41
CA CYS A 37 -3.45 -6.55 2.96
C CYS A 37 -2.16 -6.29 3.75
N TYR A 38 -1.72 -5.04 3.82
CA TYR A 38 -0.51 -4.66 4.54
C TYR A 38 -0.57 -5.06 6.03
N HIS A 39 -1.65 -4.69 6.74
CA HIS A 39 -1.78 -5.03 8.16
C HIS A 39 -1.83 -6.53 8.42
N ARG A 40 -2.54 -7.30 7.57
CA ARG A 40 -2.56 -8.76 7.70
C ARG A 40 -1.16 -9.33 7.50
N LEU A 41 -0.45 -8.93 6.45
CA LEU A 41 0.90 -9.42 6.18
C LEU A 41 1.89 -9.03 7.29
N GLN A 42 1.80 -7.80 7.80
CA GLN A 42 2.64 -7.34 8.91
C GLN A 42 2.42 -8.16 10.19
N LEU A 43 1.20 -8.66 10.46
CA LEU A 43 0.94 -9.54 11.59
C LEU A 43 1.61 -10.93 11.45
N PHE A 44 1.82 -11.40 10.23
CA PHE A 44 2.43 -12.72 9.99
C PHE A 44 3.95 -12.67 9.88
N PHE A 45 4.47 -11.60 9.26
CA PHE A 45 5.88 -11.52 8.88
C PHE A 45 6.65 -10.45 9.64
N GLU A 46 5.95 -9.57 10.37
CA GLU A 46 6.55 -8.50 11.18
C GLU A 46 7.63 -7.74 10.39
N GLU A 47 8.84 -7.65 10.92
CA GLU A 47 9.98 -6.95 10.30
C GLU A 47 10.61 -7.70 9.12
N LYS A 48 10.21 -8.94 8.87
CA LYS A 48 10.71 -9.76 7.75
C LYS A 48 10.05 -9.40 6.42
N MET A 49 9.03 -8.54 6.43
CA MET A 49 8.33 -8.10 5.24
C MET A 49 8.71 -6.68 4.85
N GLN A 50 8.99 -6.48 3.56
CA GLN A 50 9.02 -5.17 2.93
C GLN A 50 7.86 -5.05 1.95
N PHE A 51 7.26 -3.87 1.91
CA PHE A 51 6.09 -3.58 1.10
C PHE A 51 6.32 -2.28 0.33
N HIS A 52 6.36 -2.38 -1.00
CA HIS A 52 6.59 -1.26 -1.89
C HIS A 52 5.39 -1.05 -2.81
N ILE A 53 4.95 0.20 -2.93
CA ILE A 53 3.92 0.61 -3.91
C ILE A 53 4.53 1.66 -4.82
N HIS A 54 4.43 1.40 -6.11
CA HIS A 54 4.78 2.30 -7.19
C HIS A 54 3.53 2.56 -8.02
N SER A 55 3.13 3.81 -8.17
CA SER A 55 1.99 4.17 -9.00
C SER A 55 2.24 5.51 -9.64
N ALA A 56 1.76 5.69 -10.86
CA ALA A 56 1.77 6.98 -11.54
C ALA A 56 0.55 7.11 -12.45
N VAL A 57 0.03 8.34 -12.56
CA VAL A 57 -1.14 8.62 -13.40
C VAL A 57 -0.89 8.17 -14.84
N GLY A 58 -1.80 7.34 -15.36
CA GLY A 58 -1.74 6.76 -16.70
C GLY A 58 -0.72 5.63 -16.88
N LYS A 59 -0.07 5.17 -15.80
CA LYS A 59 0.87 4.03 -15.83
C LYS A 59 0.41 2.84 -14.98
N GLY A 60 -0.73 2.94 -14.30
CA GLY A 60 -1.22 1.91 -13.38
C GLY A 60 -0.48 1.88 -12.04
N THR A 61 -0.68 0.80 -11.28
CA THR A 61 -0.05 0.59 -9.97
C THR A 61 0.67 -0.75 -9.92
N SER A 62 1.86 -0.76 -9.35
CA SER A 62 2.66 -1.95 -9.05
C SER A 62 2.89 -2.05 -7.55
N VAL A 63 2.63 -3.24 -7.00
CA VAL A 63 2.83 -3.58 -5.60
C VAL A 63 3.82 -4.74 -5.52
N GLU A 64 4.89 -4.53 -4.75
CA GLU A 64 5.92 -5.52 -4.48
C GLU A 64 5.92 -5.86 -2.98
N ILE A 65 5.94 -7.16 -2.68
CA ILE A 65 6.00 -7.69 -1.32
C ILE A 65 7.20 -8.62 -1.26
N VAL A 66 8.17 -8.29 -0.41
CA VAL A 66 9.38 -9.08 -0.22
C VAL A 66 9.35 -9.65 1.19
N ILE A 67 9.48 -10.97 1.33
CA ILE A 67 9.51 -11.68 2.61
C ILE A 67 10.90 -12.34 2.74
N ARG A 68 11.55 -12.16 3.89
CA ARG A 68 12.87 -12.74 4.21
C ARG A 68 12.79 -13.91 5.19
#